data_AF-A0A182IQP9-F1
#
_entry.id   AF-A0A182IQP9-F1
#
_cell.length_a   1.000
_cell.length_b   1.000
_cell.length_c   1.000
_cell.angle_alpha   90.00
_cell.angle_beta   90.00
_cell.angle_gamma   90.00
#
_symmetry.space_group_name_H-M   'P 1'
#
loop_
_entity.id
_entity.type
_entity.pdbx_description
1 polymer ?
#
loop_
_entity_poly.entity_id
_entity_poly.type
_entity_poly.pdbx_seq_one_letter_code
_entity_poly.pdbx_strand_id
1 'polypeptide(L)'
;MGCSSIPIGETSPETDAQCSGRGDCLNGTCLCEIRYSGEECSGFNLPYHAGISAVFYFVGFVSLVQLMICIIAEYQRLKQPSFLAACRLTTQKLLYFFVFIAAVLRGAYFTTPEKLQPAWVSYLMSLYYPLVMTCASLVVCLWAEVSVNNCFDLCLKKQKKNILLLKFARST
;
A
#
# COMPACT_ATOMS: atom_id res chain seq x y z
N MET A 1 -9.99 -33.77 19.22
CA MET A 1 -9.25 -32.75 18.47
C MET A 1 -9.60 -31.44 19.11
N GLY A 2 -8.69 -30.91 19.93
CA GLY A 2 -8.94 -29.78 20.82
C GLY A 2 -7.68 -29.53 21.62
N CYS A 3 -7.43 -28.27 21.97
CA CYS A 3 -6.24 -27.88 22.71
C CYS A 3 -6.50 -27.97 24.22
N SER A 4 -5.52 -28.36 25.04
CA SER A 4 -5.71 -28.42 26.49
C SER A 4 -5.20 -27.15 27.16
N SER A 5 -6.04 -26.37 27.84
CA SER A 5 -5.58 -25.27 28.67
C SER A 5 -4.81 -25.83 29.88
N ILE A 6 -3.49 -25.95 29.78
CA ILE A 6 -2.65 -26.43 30.89
C ILE A 6 -2.60 -25.30 31.94
N PRO A 7 -2.91 -25.57 33.23
CA PRO A 7 -2.75 -24.59 34.29
C PRO A 7 -1.28 -24.16 34.41
N ILE A 8 -1.05 -22.89 34.70
CA ILE A 8 0.27 -22.28 34.87
C ILE A 8 0.98 -22.97 36.06
N GLY A 9 1.74 -24.02 35.81
CA GLY A 9 2.33 -24.85 36.88
C GLY A 9 3.12 -26.09 36.46
N GLU A 10 2.94 -26.62 35.23
CA GLU A 10 3.76 -27.73 34.74
C GLU A 10 4.49 -27.34 33.44
N THR A 11 5.78 -27.03 33.57
CA THR A 11 6.73 -27.11 32.47
C THR A 11 6.94 -28.59 32.10
N SER A 12 6.38 -29.02 30.97
CA SER A 12 6.82 -30.22 30.23
C SER A 12 7.37 -29.77 28.87
N PRO A 13 8.55 -30.27 28.46
CA PRO A 13 9.29 -29.81 27.29
C PRO A 13 8.65 -30.33 25.99
N GLU A 14 8.76 -29.51 24.94
CA GLU A 14 8.63 -29.84 23.50
C GLU A 14 7.87 -31.12 23.14
N THR A 15 6.58 -31.00 22.79
CA THR A 15 6.05 -31.49 21.50
C THR A 15 4.61 -31.02 21.36
N ASP A 16 4.27 -30.53 20.15
CA ASP A 16 3.00 -29.90 19.77
C ASP A 16 2.86 -28.45 20.28
N ALA A 17 3.40 -27.51 19.50
CA ALA A 17 3.07 -26.10 19.62
C ALA A 17 1.54 -25.96 19.62
N GLN A 18 0.98 -25.59 20.77
CA GLN A 18 -0.46 -25.53 20.97
C GLN A 18 -1.09 -24.62 19.90
N CYS A 19 -2.12 -25.10 19.20
CA CYS A 19 -2.71 -24.40 18.06
C CYS A 19 -1.68 -24.04 16.96
N SER A 20 -0.77 -24.97 16.64
CA SER A 20 0.37 -24.79 15.72
C SER A 20 1.30 -23.62 16.08
N GLY A 21 1.22 -23.10 17.31
CA GLY A 21 1.92 -21.89 17.75
C GLY A 21 1.42 -20.61 17.08
N ARG A 22 0.21 -20.63 16.49
CA ARG A 22 -0.38 -19.57 15.66
C ARG A 22 -1.74 -19.11 16.20
N GLY A 23 -1.99 -19.35 17.48
CA GLY A 23 -3.25 -19.04 18.14
C GLY A 23 -3.20 -19.36 19.63
N ASP A 24 -4.22 -18.89 20.34
CA ASP A 24 -4.37 -19.08 21.78
C ASP A 24 -5.38 -20.19 22.06
N CYS A 25 -5.11 -21.03 23.07
CA CYS A 25 -6.06 -22.04 23.51
C CYS A 25 -7.05 -21.48 24.54
N LEU A 26 -8.34 -21.48 24.22
CA LEU A 26 -9.41 -21.00 25.10
C LEU A 26 -10.49 -22.09 25.27
N ASN A 27 -10.68 -22.57 26.50
CA ASN A 27 -11.69 -23.58 26.86
C ASN A 27 -11.75 -24.79 25.92
N GLY A 28 -10.60 -25.36 25.54
CA GLY A 28 -10.57 -26.52 24.64
C GLY A 28 -10.50 -26.19 23.15
N THR A 29 -10.65 -24.92 22.77
CA THR A 29 -10.74 -24.45 21.37
C THR A 29 -9.59 -23.51 21.01
N CYS A 30 -9.01 -23.70 19.82
CA CYS A 30 -7.98 -22.80 19.31
C CYS A 30 -8.58 -21.51 18.72
N LEU A 31 -8.16 -20.37 19.25
CA LEU A 31 -8.43 -19.06 18.67
C LEU A 31 -7.24 -18.64 17.81
N CYS A 32 -7.39 -18.75 16.49
CA CYS A 32 -6.31 -18.45 15.55
C CYS A 32 -6.05 -16.94 15.39
N GLU A 33 -4.79 -16.59 15.14
CA GLU A 33 -4.46 -15.28 14.58
C GLU A 33 -5.18 -15.06 13.25
N ILE A 34 -5.51 -13.80 12.93
CA ILE A 34 -6.30 -13.41 11.74
C ILE A 34 -5.75 -13.92 10.40
N ARG A 35 -4.45 -14.23 10.33
CA ARG A 35 -3.76 -14.75 9.13
C ARG A 35 -3.95 -16.25 8.91
N TYR A 36 -4.45 -16.97 9.93
CA TYR A 36 -4.60 -18.42 9.95
C TYR A 36 -6.06 -18.81 10.22
N SER A 37 -6.37 -20.07 9.95
CA SER A 37 -7.70 -20.66 10.06
C SER A 37 -7.60 -22.17 10.21
N GLY A 38 -8.72 -22.81 10.56
CA GLY A 38 -8.79 -24.26 10.82
C GLY A 38 -8.72 -24.58 12.31
N GLU A 39 -9.05 -25.83 12.65
CA GLU A 39 -9.20 -26.28 14.05
C GLU A 39 -7.90 -26.19 14.85
N GLU A 40 -6.75 -26.32 14.19
CA GLU A 40 -5.42 -26.23 14.82
C GLU A 40 -4.62 -25.01 14.33
N CYS A 41 -5.25 -24.05 13.66
CA CYS A 41 -4.59 -22.86 13.09
C CYS A 41 -3.43 -23.17 12.12
N SER A 42 -3.46 -24.35 11.49
CA SER A 42 -2.47 -24.80 10.50
C SER A 42 -2.79 -24.30 9.08
N GLY A 43 -4.04 -23.92 8.81
CA GLY A 43 -4.49 -23.42 7.52
C GLY A 43 -4.29 -21.91 7.37
N PHE A 44 -4.02 -21.44 6.16
CA PHE A 44 -3.96 -20.01 5.86
C PHE A 44 -5.35 -19.43 5.61
N ASN A 45 -5.61 -18.23 6.15
CA ASN A 45 -6.85 -17.50 5.88
C ASN A 45 -6.78 -16.86 4.48
N LEU A 46 -7.05 -17.65 3.45
CA LEU A 46 -6.97 -17.21 2.05
C LEU A 46 -7.76 -15.92 1.74
N PRO A 47 -9.03 -15.74 2.18
CA PRO A 47 -9.77 -14.52 1.87
C PRO A 47 -9.16 -13.29 2.55
N TYR A 48 -8.56 -13.43 3.75
CA TYR A 48 -7.82 -12.35 4.38
C TYR A 48 -6.59 -11.95 3.56
N HIS A 49 -5.74 -12.91 3.19
CA HIS A 49 -4.53 -12.63 2.40
C HIS A 49 -4.87 -12.05 1.02
N ALA A 50 -5.88 -12.58 0.34
CA ALA A 50 -6.36 -12.08 -0.94
C ALA A 50 -6.96 -10.66 -0.83
N GLY A 51 -7.80 -10.40 0.18
CA GLY A 51 -8.42 -9.09 0.39
C GLY A 51 -7.39 -8.01 0.70
N ILE A 52 -6.47 -8.29 1.62
CA ILE A 52 -5.43 -7.34 2.02
C ILE A 52 -4.44 -7.09 0.88
N SER A 53 -3.97 -8.13 0.17
CA SER A 53 -3.08 -7.96 -0.98
C SER A 53 -3.74 -7.16 -2.11
N ALA A 54 -5.03 -7.38 -2.38
CA ALA A 54 -5.77 -6.62 -3.38
C ALA A 54 -5.81 -5.12 -3.06
N VAL A 55 -6.03 -4.74 -1.79
CA VAL A 55 -5.99 -3.34 -1.36
C VAL A 55 -4.61 -2.72 -1.63
N PHE A 56 -3.53 -3.42 -1.26
CA PHE A 56 -2.18 -2.91 -1.51
C PHE A 56 -1.85 -2.79 -3.00
N TYR A 57 -2.25 -3.75 -3.82
CA TYR A 57 -2.06 -3.65 -5.26
C TYR A 57 -2.89 -2.53 -5.90
N PHE A 58 -4.10 -2.29 -5.41
CA PHE A 58 -4.92 -1.16 -5.84
C PHE A 58 -4.25 0.18 -5.52
N VAL A 59 -3.71 0.35 -4.31
CA VAL A 59 -2.94 1.54 -3.93
C VAL A 59 -1.69 1.72 -4.80
N GLY A 60 -0.98 0.63 -5.10
CA GLY A 60 0.15 0.64 -6.02
C GLY A 60 -0.26 1.09 -7.42
N PHE A 61 -1.34 0.53 -7.96
CA PHE A 61 -1.87 0.91 -9.27
C PHE A 61 -2.25 2.39 -9.33
N VAL A 62 -2.99 2.89 -8.35
CA VAL A 62 -3.37 4.31 -8.26
C VAL A 62 -2.13 5.21 -8.20
N SER A 63 -1.14 4.84 -7.40
CA SER A 63 0.12 5.61 -7.28
C SER A 63 0.91 5.64 -8.59
N LEU A 64 0.92 4.54 -9.33
CA LEU A 64 1.55 4.47 -10.66
C LEU A 64 0.81 5.33 -11.69
N VAL A 65 -0.52 5.29 -11.71
CA VAL A 65 -1.34 6.14 -12.59
C VAL A 65 -1.09 7.62 -12.28
N GLN A 66 -1.06 8.01 -11.00
CA GLN A 66 -0.75 9.38 -10.58
C GLN A 66 0.65 9.81 -11.03
N LEU A 67 1.65 8.95 -10.86
CA LEU A 67 3.00 9.20 -11.33
C LEU A 67 3.05 9.41 -12.86
N MET A 68 2.36 8.57 -13.63
CA MET A 68 2.29 8.71 -15.09
C MET A 68 1.63 10.02 -15.52
N ILE A 69 0.51 10.39 -14.89
CA ILE A 69 -0.17 11.68 -15.17
C ILE A 69 0.76 12.85 -14.86
N CYS A 70 1.48 12.82 -13.74
CA CYS A 70 2.45 13.86 -13.38
C CYS A 70 3.60 13.97 -14.39
N ILE A 71 4.16 12.86 -14.85
CA ILE A 71 5.23 12.84 -15.86
C ILE A 71 4.72 13.38 -17.19
N ILE A 72 3.54 12.96 -17.65
CA ILE A 72 2.94 13.42 -18.91
C ILE A 72 2.63 14.92 -18.83
N ALA A 73 2.10 15.40 -17.71
CA ALA A 73 1.81 16.82 -17.51
C ALA A 73 3.08 17.68 -17.52
N GLU A 74 4.17 17.21 -16.90
CA GLU A 74 5.47 17.87 -16.93
C GLU A 74 6.04 17.88 -18.36
N TYR A 75 6.00 16.74 -19.05
CA TYR A 75 6.45 16.61 -20.43
C TYR A 75 5.73 17.59 -21.37
N GLN A 76 4.41 17.76 -21.21
CA GLN A 76 3.61 18.72 -21.98
C GLN A 76 3.91 20.19 -21.64
N ARG A 77 4.42 20.48 -20.43
CA ARG A 77 4.82 21.84 -20.01
C ARG A 77 6.17 22.26 -20.59
N LEU A 78 7.06 21.31 -20.90
CA LEU A 78 8.39 21.58 -21.45
C LEU A 78 8.29 22.00 -22.93
N LYS A 79 8.79 23.21 -23.22
CA LYS A 79 8.79 23.81 -24.57
C LYS A 79 9.81 23.17 -25.53
N GLN A 80 10.76 22.40 -25.00
CA GLN A 80 11.62 21.48 -25.74
C GLN A 80 11.61 20.10 -25.04
N PRO A 81 11.12 19.03 -25.70
CA PRO A 81 10.95 17.74 -25.06
C PRO A 81 12.29 17.03 -24.86
N SER A 82 12.72 16.91 -23.62
CA SER A 82 13.84 16.05 -23.22
C SER A 82 13.40 15.15 -22.07
N PHE A 83 13.48 13.84 -22.28
CA PHE A 83 12.96 12.83 -21.35
C PHE A 83 13.64 12.90 -19.97
N LEU A 84 14.96 13.12 -19.93
CA LEU A 84 15.73 13.30 -18.69
C LEU A 84 15.36 14.58 -17.91
N ALA A 85 14.96 15.66 -18.61
CA ALA A 85 14.51 16.88 -17.95
C ALA A 85 13.09 16.76 -17.40
N ALA A 86 12.22 16.01 -18.08
CA ALA A 86 10.88 15.66 -17.57
C ALA A 86 10.95 14.71 -16.36
N CYS A 87 12.00 13.89 -16.28
CA CYS A 87 12.33 13.04 -15.15
C CYS A 87 13.06 13.75 -13.99
N ARG A 88 13.10 15.10 -13.96
CA ARG A 88 13.68 15.82 -12.82
C ARG A 88 13.02 15.35 -11.53
N LEU A 89 13.80 14.69 -10.67
CA LEU A 89 13.34 14.13 -9.39
C LEU A 89 12.86 15.28 -8.48
N THR A 90 11.58 15.62 -8.60
CA THR A 90 10.88 16.46 -7.64
C THR A 90 10.45 15.59 -6.47
N THR A 91 10.49 16.13 -5.25
CA THR A 91 10.08 15.43 -4.01
C THR A 91 8.72 14.74 -4.14
N GLN A 92 7.79 15.33 -4.89
CA GLN A 92 6.45 14.76 -5.13
C GLN A 92 6.44 13.49 -6.02
N LYS A 93 7.17 13.48 -7.15
CA LYS A 93 7.31 12.29 -8.03
C LYS A 93 8.01 11.15 -7.31
N LEU A 94 9.02 11.49 -6.50
CA LEU A 94 9.76 10.55 -5.67
C LEU A 94 8.86 9.89 -4.62
N LEU A 95 7.94 10.65 -4.01
CA LEU A 95 6.97 10.13 -3.06
C LEU A 95 6.04 9.09 -3.69
N TYR A 96 5.43 9.38 -4.85
CA TYR A 96 4.56 8.39 -5.53
C TYR A 96 5.30 7.12 -5.93
N PHE A 97 6.56 7.26 -6.37
CA PHE A 97 7.42 6.12 -6.68
C PHE A 97 7.70 5.26 -5.44
N PHE A 98 8.05 5.87 -4.30
CA PHE A 98 8.26 5.13 -3.05
C PHE A 98 6.98 4.46 -2.53
N VAL A 99 5.83 5.14 -2.62
CA VAL A 99 4.54 4.55 -2.24
C VAL A 99 4.19 3.37 -3.15
N PHE A 100 4.45 3.46 -4.46
CA PHE A 100 4.27 2.34 -5.39
C PHE A 100 5.13 1.14 -4.99
N ILE A 101 6.44 1.33 -4.77
CA ILE A 101 7.34 0.25 -4.37
C ILE A 101 6.89 -0.36 -3.03
N ALA A 102 6.58 0.46 -2.03
CA ALA A 102 6.16 0.00 -0.71
C ALA A 102 4.85 -0.80 -0.77
N ALA A 103 3.88 -0.37 -1.59
CA ALA A 103 2.61 -1.05 -1.78
C ALA A 103 2.79 -2.40 -2.50
N VAL A 104 3.60 -2.44 -3.57
CA VAL A 104 3.88 -3.68 -4.32
C VAL A 104 4.63 -4.69 -3.46
N LEU A 105 5.66 -4.26 -2.73
CA LEU A 105 6.41 -5.15 -1.82
C LEU A 105 5.50 -5.74 -0.74
N ARG A 106 4.56 -4.95 -0.21
CA ARG A 106 3.61 -5.44 0.80
C ARG A 106 2.54 -6.35 0.21
N GLY A 107 2.00 -6.04 -0.97
CA GLY A 107 1.11 -6.94 -1.70
C GLY A 107 1.78 -8.30 -1.95
N ALA A 108 3.03 -8.26 -2.45
CA ALA A 108 3.84 -9.45 -2.69
C ALA A 108 4.11 -10.26 -1.41
N TYR A 109 4.27 -9.60 -0.27
CA TYR A 109 4.39 -10.28 1.02
C TYR A 109 3.16 -11.12 1.36
N PHE A 110 1.96 -10.60 1.14
CA PHE A 110 0.72 -11.33 1.44
C PHE A 110 0.38 -12.41 0.40
N THR A 111 0.91 -12.30 -0.83
CA THR A 111 0.71 -13.34 -1.87
C THR A 111 1.78 -14.43 -1.87
N THR A 112 2.95 -14.17 -1.28
CA THR A 112 4.07 -15.13 -1.29
C THR A 112 3.86 -16.16 -0.17
N PRO A 113 3.99 -17.47 -0.47
CA PRO A 113 3.86 -18.52 0.55
C PRO A 113 4.95 -18.42 1.61
N GLU A 114 4.57 -18.62 2.88
CA GLU A 114 5.44 -18.50 4.06
C GLU A 114 6.70 -19.38 3.99
N LYS A 115 6.63 -20.52 3.30
CA LYS A 115 7.76 -21.44 3.09
C LYS A 115 8.94 -20.82 2.34
N LEU A 116 8.70 -19.74 1.60
CA LEU A 116 9.71 -19.04 0.80
C LEU A 116 10.08 -17.68 1.39
N GLN A 117 9.52 -17.29 2.54
CA GLN A 117 9.76 -15.99 3.16
C GLN A 117 10.97 -16.04 4.10
N PRO A 118 12.07 -15.35 3.78
CA PRO A 118 13.23 -15.32 4.66
C PRO A 118 12.93 -14.49 5.93
N ALA A 119 13.51 -14.90 7.07
CA ALA A 119 13.17 -14.36 8.39
C ALA A 119 13.32 -12.83 8.54
N TRP A 120 14.21 -12.21 7.77
CA TRP A 120 14.41 -10.75 7.76
C TRP A 120 13.20 -9.97 7.22
N VAL A 121 12.33 -10.60 6.42
CA VAL A 121 11.15 -9.96 5.84
C VAL A 121 10.15 -9.58 6.94
N SER A 122 10.07 -10.35 8.02
CA SER A 122 9.23 -10.03 9.18
C SER A 122 9.72 -8.77 9.91
N TYR A 123 11.03 -8.59 10.06
CA TYR A 123 11.63 -7.39 10.66
C TYR A 123 11.44 -6.15 9.80
N LEU A 124 11.52 -6.30 8.47
CA LEU A 124 11.21 -5.24 7.52
C LEU A 124 9.76 -4.73 7.67
N MET A 125 8.84 -5.60 8.10
CA MET A 125 7.42 -5.29 8.28
C MET A 125 7.07 -4.65 9.63
N SER A 126 7.89 -4.83 10.67
CA SER A 126 7.71 -4.11 11.95
C SER A 126 8.09 -2.63 11.84
N LEU A 127 9.09 -2.30 11.02
CA LEU A 127 9.46 -0.91 10.71
C LEU A 127 8.47 -0.24 9.73
N TYR A 128 7.67 -1.05 9.03
CA TYR A 128 6.70 -0.61 8.02
C TYR A 128 5.43 0.03 8.59
N TYR A 129 4.93 -0.38 9.77
CA TYR A 129 3.72 0.19 10.37
C TYR A 129 3.82 1.71 10.68
N PRO A 130 4.87 2.21 11.35
CA PRO A 130 5.04 3.66 11.54
C PRO A 130 5.31 4.39 10.22
N LEU A 131 5.97 3.75 9.25
CA LEU A 131 6.22 4.32 7.93
C LEU A 131 4.92 4.43 7.10
N VAL A 132 4.05 3.43 7.14
CA VAL A 132 2.75 3.47 6.46
C VAL A 132 1.77 4.39 7.14
N MET A 133 1.70 4.45 8.47
CA MET A 133 0.80 5.37 9.14
C MET A 133 1.18 6.84 8.88
N THR A 134 2.48 7.12 8.76
CA THR A 134 2.97 8.46 8.37
C THR A 134 2.79 8.71 6.87
N CYS A 135 3.11 7.75 6.00
CA CYS A 135 2.92 7.88 4.56
C CYS A 135 1.45 7.89 4.12
N ALA A 136 0.54 7.15 4.77
CA ALA A 136 -0.88 7.15 4.46
C ALA A 136 -1.54 8.46 4.91
N SER A 137 -1.12 9.00 6.07
CA SER A 137 -1.54 10.34 6.51
C SER A 137 -1.05 11.41 5.53
N LEU A 138 0.19 11.32 5.07
CA LEU A 138 0.72 12.22 4.04
C LEU A 138 0.05 11.99 2.68
N VAL A 139 -0.27 10.75 2.27
CA VAL A 139 -1.00 10.46 1.03
C VAL A 139 -2.43 10.98 1.09
N VAL A 140 -3.13 10.89 2.23
CA VAL A 140 -4.46 11.48 2.42
C VAL A 140 -4.40 13.01 2.45
N CYS A 141 -3.45 13.59 3.18
CA CYS A 141 -3.21 15.04 3.21
C CYS A 141 -2.79 15.58 1.82
N LEU A 142 -1.99 14.82 1.07
CA LEU A 142 -1.59 15.15 -0.29
C LEU A 142 -2.69 14.85 -1.31
N TRP A 143 -3.57 13.88 -1.09
CA TRP A 143 -4.79 13.70 -1.89
C TRP A 143 -5.74 14.88 -1.73
N ALA A 144 -5.82 15.46 -0.52
CA ALA A 144 -6.54 16.71 -0.30
C ALA A 144 -5.88 17.87 -1.06
N GLU A 145 -4.55 18.02 -0.97
CA GLU A 145 -3.83 19.06 -1.73
C GLU A 145 -3.86 18.86 -3.25
N VAL A 146 -3.79 17.62 -3.75
CA VAL A 146 -3.82 17.29 -5.18
C VAL A 146 -5.23 17.41 -5.73
N SER A 147 -6.28 17.07 -4.98
CA SER A 147 -7.66 17.32 -5.41
C SER A 147 -7.92 18.82 -5.53
N VAL A 148 -7.44 19.62 -4.57
CA VAL A 148 -7.53 21.08 -4.60
C VAL A 148 -6.69 21.69 -5.73
N ASN A 149 -5.42 21.28 -5.87
CA ASN A 149 -4.50 21.82 -6.87
C ASN A 149 -4.84 21.35 -8.30
N ASN A 150 -5.28 20.11 -8.51
CA ASN A 150 -5.68 19.62 -9.82
C ASN A 150 -7.04 20.20 -10.26
N CYS A 151 -7.96 20.44 -9.32
CA CYS A 151 -9.16 21.25 -9.56
C CYS A 151 -8.79 22.70 -9.92
N PHE A 152 -7.83 23.29 -9.22
CA PHE A 152 -7.30 24.62 -9.52
C PHE A 152 -6.58 24.69 -10.87
N ASP A 153 -5.78 23.69 -11.25
CA ASP A 153 -5.07 23.62 -12.54
C ASP A 153 -6.01 23.33 -13.71
N LEU A 154 -7.05 22.50 -13.52
CA LEU A 154 -8.14 22.31 -14.49
C LEU A 154 -8.94 23.60 -14.66
N CYS A 155 -9.24 24.31 -13.57
CA CYS A 155 -9.92 25.60 -13.59
C CYS A 155 -9.06 26.67 -14.29
N LEU A 156 -7.76 26.75 -14.00
CA LEU A 156 -6.81 27.66 -14.67
C LEU A 156 -6.62 27.32 -16.15
N LYS A 157 -6.50 26.04 -16.54
CA LYS A 157 -6.44 25.63 -17.95
C LYS A 157 -7.72 26.01 -18.69
N LYS A 158 -8.89 25.88 -18.04
CA LYS A 158 -10.19 26.25 -18.62
C LYS A 158 -10.35 27.77 -18.74
N GLN A 159 -9.92 28.54 -17.74
CA GLN A 159 -9.86 30.00 -17.78
C GLN A 159 -8.90 30.51 -18.86
N LYS A 160 -7.71 29.92 -18.98
CA LYS A 160 -6.71 30.33 -19.98
C LYS A 160 -7.16 30.03 -21.42
N LYS A 161 -7.85 28.91 -21.65
CA LYS A 161 -8.51 28.61 -22.95
C LYS A 161 -9.62 29.60 -23.26
N ASN A 162 -10.51 29.91 -22.30
CA ASN A 162 -11.59 30.89 -22.49
C ASN A 162 -11.07 32.30 -22.78
N ILE A 163 -10.02 32.75 -22.09
CA ILE A 163 -9.37 34.05 -22.35
C ILE A 163 -8.71 34.09 -23.73
N LEU A 164 -8.09 32.99 -24.19
CA LEU A 164 -7.49 32.93 -25.52
C LEU A 164 -8.57 32.96 -26.62
N LEU A 165 -9.67 32.23 -26.43
CA LEU A 165 -10.82 32.24 -27.34
C LEU A 165 -11.50 33.60 -27.39
N LEU A 166 -11.65 34.29 -26.25
CA LEU A 166 -12.16 35.67 -26.19
C LEU A 166 -11.23 36.66 -26.89
N LYS A 167 -9.91 36.49 -26.78
CA LYS A 167 -8.94 37.32 -27.53
C LYS A 167 -9.00 37.04 -29.04
N PHE A 168 -9.22 35.80 -29.46
CA PHE A 168 -9.36 35.43 -30.86
C PHE A 168 -10.67 35.96 -31.46
N ALA A 169 -11.78 35.81 -30.73
CA ALA A 169 -13.11 36.32 -31.13
C ALA A 169 -13.21 37.85 -31.13
N ARG A 170 -12.31 38.57 -30.44
CA ARG A 170 -12.20 40.04 -30.49
C ARG A 170 -11.26 40.54 -31.59
N SER A 171 -10.49 39.64 -32.23
CA SER A 171 -9.53 39.95 -33.29
C SER A 171 -10.03 39.57 -34.70
N THR A 172 -11.25 39.06 -34.81
CA THR A 172 -11.99 38.79 -36.07
C THR A 172 -13.20 39.71 -36.12
#